data_AF-A0A0B7BLS9-F1
#
_entry.id   AF-A0A0B7BLS9-F1
#
_cell.length_a   1.000
_cell.length_b   1.000
_cell.length_c   1.000
_cell.angle_alpha   90.00
_cell.angle_beta   90.00
_cell.angle_gamma   90.00
#
_symmetry.space_group_name_H-M   'P 1'
#
loop_
_entity.id
_entity.type
_entity.pdbx_description
1 polymer ?
#
loop_
_entity_poly.entity_id
_entity_poly.type
_entity_poly.pdbx_seq_one_letter_code
_entity_poly.pdbx_strand_id
1 'polypeptide(L)'
;MFKVTTEPTVKSMYLKQQKLIVSMDKALNKISNAASEDHHVIHLTSTTTDLDKKAILSIIQHIRSLQRGQDERILYMCRNGAEYSGLLCVLSLLLDR
;
A
#
# COMPACT_ATOMS: atom_id res chain seq x y z
N MET A 1 12.58 -17.80 3.24
CA MET A 1 11.54 -17.79 2.18
C MET A 1 10.37 -16.97 2.72
N PHE A 2 9.69 -16.17 1.89
CA PHE A 2 8.53 -15.39 2.33
C PHE A 2 7.25 -16.18 2.07
N LYS A 3 6.35 -16.21 3.05
CA LYS A 3 4.98 -16.72 2.88
C LYS A 3 4.04 -15.52 2.80
N VAL A 4 3.25 -15.46 1.74
CA VAL A 4 2.26 -14.39 1.53
C VAL A 4 0.87 -15.00 1.57
N THR A 5 0.05 -14.55 2.53
CA THR A 5 -1.37 -14.92 2.62
C THR A 5 -2.23 -13.74 2.17
N THR A 6 -3.21 -13.99 1.31
CA THR A 6 -4.06 -12.95 0.72
C THR A 6 -5.49 -13.04 1.26
N GLU A 7 -6.02 -11.93 1.77
CA GLU A 7 -7.43 -11.81 2.14
C GLU A 7 -8.32 -11.43 0.94
N PRO A 8 -9.66 -11.56 1.07
CA PRO A 8 -10.61 -11.18 0.03
C PRO A 8 -10.43 -9.74 -0.44
N THR A 9 -10.57 -9.55 -1.74
CA THR A 9 -10.43 -8.23 -2.35
C THR A 9 -11.71 -7.40 -2.18
N VAL A 10 -11.55 -6.15 -1.74
CA VAL A 10 -12.63 -5.15 -1.80
C VAL A 10 -12.41 -4.26 -3.02
N LYS A 11 -13.43 -4.10 -3.86
CA LYS A 11 -13.37 -3.25 -5.06
C LYS A 11 -14.18 -1.98 -4.84
N SER A 12 -13.58 -0.83 -5.12
CA SER A 12 -14.25 0.47 -5.21
C SER A 12 -14.18 0.99 -6.65
N MET A 13 -14.69 2.20 -6.89
CA MET A 13 -14.77 2.81 -8.22
C MET A 13 -13.40 2.90 -8.90
N TYR A 14 -12.36 3.33 -8.17
CA TYR A 14 -11.02 3.58 -8.72
C TYR A 14 -9.92 2.64 -8.21
N LEU A 15 -10.23 1.82 -7.19
CA LEU A 15 -9.24 1.00 -6.51
C LEU A 15 -9.74 -0.43 -6.30
N LYS A 16 -8.80 -1.36 -6.40
CA LYS A 16 -8.91 -2.72 -5.92
C LYS A 16 -8.01 -2.84 -4.69
N GLN A 17 -8.59 -3.13 -3.54
CA GLN A 17 -7.87 -3.29 -2.28
C GLN A 17 -7.69 -4.77 -1.94
N GLN A 18 -6.47 -5.14 -1.58
CA GLN A 18 -6.10 -6.48 -1.15
C GLN A 18 -5.24 -6.38 0.11
N LYS A 19 -5.62 -7.12 1.16
CA LYS A 19 -4.78 -7.23 2.36
C LYS A 19 -3.89 -8.46 2.25
N LEU A 20 -2.64 -8.28 2.60
CA LEU A 20 -1.59 -9.27 2.52
C LEU A 20 -0.98 -9.43 3.92
N ILE A 21 -0.71 -10.67 4.30
CA ILE A 21 0.08 -10.99 5.49
C ILE A 21 1.37 -11.62 4.98
N VAL A 22 2.49 -10.96 5.25
CA VAL A 22 3.83 -11.40 4.84
C VAL A 22 4.56 -11.92 6.07
N SER A 23 4.87 -13.21 6.08
CA SER A 23 5.60 -13.86 7.17
C SER A 23 6.97 -14.34 6.68
N MET A 24 8.01 -14.20 7.51
CA MET A 24 9.31 -14.80 7.25
C MET A 24 9.41 -16.20 7.86
N ASP A 25 9.86 -17.16 7.05
CA ASP A 25 10.10 -18.52 7.52
C ASP A 25 11.35 -18.59 8.42
N LYS A 26 11.19 -19.10 9.65
CA LYS A 26 12.23 -19.13 10.69
C LYS A 26 13.44 -19.98 10.34
N ALA A 27 13.36 -20.84 9.32
CA ALA A 27 14.40 -21.82 8.99
C ALA A 27 15.77 -21.21 8.59
N LEU A 28 15.83 -19.91 8.28
CA LEU A 28 17.07 -19.24 7.83
C LEU A 28 17.74 -18.32 8.87
N ASN A 29 17.07 -17.97 9.98
CA ASN A 29 17.63 -17.08 11.00
C ASN A 29 17.87 -17.82 12.32
N LYS A 30 18.98 -18.56 12.41
CA LYS A 30 19.54 -19.04 13.69
C LYS A 30 20.20 -17.91 14.53
N ILE A 31 20.22 -16.68 14.04
CA ILE A 31 21.02 -15.57 14.60
C ILE A 31 20.14 -14.50 15.28
N SER A 32 18.83 -14.44 15.01
CA SER A 32 17.93 -13.49 15.69
C SER A 32 16.81 -14.22 16.42
N ASN A 33 16.73 -14.02 17.74
CA ASN A 33 15.60 -14.41 18.60
C ASN A 33 14.32 -13.59 18.31
N ALA A 34 14.19 -13.00 17.12
CA ALA A 34 12.99 -12.28 16.73
C ALA A 34 11.89 -13.31 16.43
N ALA A 35 10.76 -13.21 17.12
CA ALA A 35 9.55 -13.94 16.77
C ALA A 35 9.24 -13.72 15.28
N SER A 36 8.56 -14.67 14.63
CA SER A 36 8.13 -14.47 13.24
C SER A 36 7.20 -13.26 13.22
N GLU A 37 7.70 -12.14 12.69
CA GLU A 37 6.97 -10.90 12.63
C GLU A 37 6.09 -10.97 11.38
N ASP A 38 4.78 -11.03 11.61
CA ASP A 38 3.80 -10.96 10.53
C ASP A 38 3.65 -9.49 10.13
N HIS A 39 3.96 -9.19 8.87
CA HIS A 39 3.78 -7.85 8.34
C HIS A 39 2.47 -7.76 7.57
N HIS A 40 1.57 -6.89 8.04
CA HIS A 40 0.33 -6.58 7.36
C HIS A 40 0.54 -5.51 6.30
N VAL A 41 0.25 -5.83 5.04
CA VAL A 41 0.39 -4.92 3.91
C VAL A 41 -0.96 -4.73 3.24
N ILE A 42 -1.33 -3.48 2.97
CA ILE A 42 -2.51 -3.16 2.16
C ILE A 42 -2.02 -2.79 0.76
N HIS A 43 -2.35 -3.63 -0.21
CA HIS A 43 -2.07 -3.37 -1.61
C HIS A 43 -3.29 -2.76 -2.30
N LEU A 44 -3.10 -1.57 -2.87
CA LEU A 44 -4.11 -0.86 -3.63
C LEU A 44 -3.70 -0.82 -5.10
N THR A 45 -4.55 -1.33 -5.97
CA THR A 45 -4.33 -1.29 -7.42
C THR A 45 -5.36 -0.38 -8.06
N SER A 46 -4.93 0.61 -8.84
CA SER A 46 -5.89 1.42 -9.60
C SER A 46 -6.55 0.59 -10.70
N THR A 47 -7.86 0.74 -10.85
CA THR A 47 -8.66 0.02 -11.85
C THR A 47 -8.68 0.72 -13.21
N THR A 48 -8.20 1.97 -13.28
CA THR A 48 -8.17 2.81 -14.49
C THR A 48 -6.94 3.70 -14.47
N THR A 49 -6.42 4.05 -15.65
CA THR A 49 -5.37 5.07 -15.79
C THR A 49 -5.94 6.47 -16.03
N ASP A 50 -7.22 6.58 -16.32
CA ASP A 50 -7.88 7.86 -16.63
C ASP A 50 -8.37 8.52 -15.34
N LEU A 51 -7.41 9.01 -14.55
CA LEU A 51 -7.67 9.61 -13.25
C LEU A 51 -7.84 11.13 -13.40
N ASP A 52 -9.09 11.60 -13.29
CA ASP A 52 -9.35 13.02 -13.16
C ASP A 52 -9.00 13.54 -11.76
N LYS A 53 -9.07 14.87 -11.56
CA LYS A 53 -8.72 15.50 -10.29
C LYS A 53 -9.56 14.98 -9.11
N LYS A 54 -10.84 14.63 -9.35
CA LYS A 54 -11.74 14.11 -8.31
C LYS A 54 -11.38 12.68 -7.94
N ALA A 55 -11.06 11.85 -8.92
CA ALA A 55 -10.58 10.49 -8.72
C ALA A 55 -9.27 10.48 -7.94
N ILE A 56 -8.31 11.34 -8.30
CA ILE A 56 -7.04 11.48 -7.58
C ILE A 56 -7.28 11.86 -6.12
N LEU A 57 -8.13 12.86 -5.86
CA LEU A 57 -8.44 13.29 -4.50
C LEU A 57 -9.12 12.17 -3.70
N SER A 58 -10.08 11.47 -4.30
CA SER A 58 -10.77 10.33 -3.68
C SER A 58 -9.81 9.20 -3.33
N ILE A 59 -8.84 8.91 -4.22
CA ILE A 59 -7.78 7.92 -3.97
C ILE A 59 -6.94 8.33 -2.77
N ILE A 60 -6.47 9.58 -2.71
CA ILE A 60 -5.63 10.06 -1.60
C ILE A 60 -6.39 10.00 -0.27
N GLN A 61 -7.65 10.42 -0.26
CA GLN A 61 -8.51 10.32 0.93
C GLN A 61 -8.70 8.88 1.39
N HIS A 62 -8.88 7.94 0.44
CA HIS A 62 -8.98 6.51 0.76
C HIS A 62 -7.66 5.95 1.31
N ILE A 63 -6.52 6.35 0.76
CA ILE A 63 -5.21 5.94 1.27
C ILE A 63 -5.03 6.42 2.71
N ARG A 64 -5.40 7.67 3.00
CA ARG A 64 -5.30 8.26 4.34
C ARG A 64 -6.23 7.61 5.35
N SER A 65 -7.44 7.25 4.94
CA SER A 65 -8.38 6.55 5.85
C SER A 65 -7.90 5.15 6.24
N LEU A 66 -6.96 4.58 5.49
CA LEU A 66 -6.32 3.31 5.80
C LEU A 66 -5.10 3.45 6.72
N GLN A 67 -4.53 4.66 6.84
CA GLN A 67 -3.40 4.89 7.74
C GLN A 67 -3.87 4.88 9.20
N ARG A 68 -3.25 4.03 10.02
CA ARG A 68 -3.62 3.85 11.43
C ARG A 68 -2.64 4.48 12.43
N GLY A 69 -1.48 4.94 11.96
CA GLY A 69 -0.45 5.54 12.82
C GLY A 69 0.65 6.27 12.05
N GLN A 70 1.57 6.91 12.80
CA GLN A 70 2.66 7.72 12.22
C GLN A 70 3.82 6.90 11.62
N ASP A 71 3.96 5.63 12.01
CA ASP A 71 5.07 4.77 11.55
C ASP A 71 4.77 3.98 10.26
N GLU A 72 3.58 4.16 9.69
CA GLU A 72 3.18 3.45 8.47
C GLU A 72 3.75 4.13 7.22
N ARG A 73 4.45 3.36 6.40
CA ARG A 73 5.05 3.83 5.15
C ARG A 73 4.15 3.50 3.97
N ILE A 74 3.95 4.47 3.09
CA ILE A 74 3.23 4.28 1.81
C ILE A 74 4.25 4.20 0.68
N LEU A 75 4.14 3.17 -0.15
CA LEU A 75 4.89 3.05 -1.39
C LEU A 75 3.96 3.27 -2.58
N TYR A 76 4.21 4.34 -3.34
CA TYR A 76 3.51 4.60 -4.59
C TYR A 76 4.28 4.00 -5.77
N MET A 77 3.62 3.22 -6.62
CA MET A 77 4.24 2.61 -7.80
C MET A 77 3.39 2.85 -9.06
N CYS A 78 4.06 3.14 -10.16
CA CYS A 78 3.48 3.16 -11.52
C CYS A 78 4.50 2.60 -12.51
N ARG A 79 4.12 2.42 -13.79
CA ARG A 79 4.96 1.76 -14.81
C ARG A 79 6.38 2.33 -14.91
N ASN A 80 6.53 3.66 -14.88
CA ASN A 80 7.81 4.35 -14.99
C ASN A 80 8.33 4.94 -13.66
N GLY A 81 7.61 4.74 -12.56
CA GLY A 81 7.98 5.28 -11.25
C GLY A 81 8.00 6.81 -11.15
N ALA A 82 7.45 7.55 -12.12
CA ALA A 82 7.52 9.03 -12.13
C ALA A 82 6.16 9.72 -12.25
N GLU A 83 5.31 9.33 -13.22
CA GLU A 83 4.08 10.08 -13.52
C GLU A 83 3.07 10.04 -12.37
N TYR A 84 2.35 8.92 -12.21
CA TYR A 84 1.31 8.80 -11.19
C TYR A 84 1.87 8.62 -9.78
N SER A 85 2.99 7.92 -9.64
CA SER A 85 3.61 7.71 -8.33
C SER A 85 4.21 9.01 -7.77
N GLY A 86 4.88 9.82 -8.59
CA GLY A 86 5.38 11.13 -8.21
C GLY A 86 4.25 12.11 -7.89
N LEU A 87 3.23 12.18 -8.75
CA LEU A 87 2.06 13.04 -8.53
C LEU A 87 1.34 12.71 -7.22
N LEU A 88 1.02 11.43 -6.98
CA LEU A 88 0.33 11.00 -5.76
C LEU A 88 1.18 11.24 -4.51
N CYS A 89 2.49 11.01 -4.59
CA CYS A 89 3.41 11.29 -3.49
C CYS A 89 3.41 12.79 -3.13
N VAL A 90 3.59 13.67 -4.12
CA VAL A 90 3.60 15.12 -3.90
C VAL A 90 2.26 15.60 -3.34
N LEU A 91 1.13 15.15 -3.91
CA LEU A 91 -0.19 15.54 -3.42
C LEU A 91 -0.46 15.04 -2.00
N SER A 92 -0.01 13.83 -1.67
CA SER A 92 -0.13 13.30 -0.30
C SER A 92 0.63 14.17 0.70
N LEU A 93 1.83 14.63 0.36
CA LEU A 93 2.63 15.52 1.21
C LEU A 93 2.02 16.92 1.33
N LEU A 94 1.50 17.47 0.23
CA LEU A 94 0.93 18.83 0.22
C LEU A 94 -0.38 18.92 1.01
N LEU A 95 -1.17 17.84 1.05
CA LEU A 95 -2.42 17.78 1.78
C LEU A 95 -2.23 17.42 3.27
N ASP A 96 -1.00 17.13 3.72
CA ASP A 96 -0.65 16.93 5.15
C ASP A 96 -0.22 18.24 5.84
N ARG A 97 -0.06 19.33 5.07
CA ARG A 97 0.22 20.68 5.58
C ARG A 97 -1.07 21.43 5.90
#